data_AF-K9U973-F1
#
_entry.id   AF-K9U973-F1
#
_cell.length_a   1.000
_cell.length_b   1.000
_cell.length_c   1.000
_cell.angle_alpha   90.00
_cell.angle_beta   90.00
_cell.angle_gamma   90.00
#
_symmetry.space_group_name_H-M   'P 1'
#
loop_
_entity.id
_entity.type
_entity.pdbx_description
1 polymer ?
#
loop_
_entity_poly.entity_id
_entity_poly.type
_entity_poly.pdbx_seq_one_letter_code
_entity_poly.pdbx_strand_id
1 'polypeptide(L)'
;MFIKSYPKRSLFLVNILAIVPLGYLIRFSPSLPEYIRDPGGSIAYQTVWILLVLFIYPVAHRRLTAICVCVGSCALEFLQLYQPPWLQAIRATLPGRLILGTTFLWSDLPVYFVGAYLGWLWVRWLDRIGDRG
;
A
#
# COMPACT_ATOMS: atom_id res chain seq x y z
N MET A 1 4.99 -24.50 -22.09
CA MET A 1 3.84 -23.76 -21.49
C MET A 1 4.08 -23.70 -19.99
N PHE A 2 4.64 -22.61 -19.46
CA PHE A 2 4.89 -22.46 -18.03
C PHE A 2 3.55 -22.22 -17.33
N ILE A 3 3.04 -23.23 -16.64
CA ILE A 3 1.90 -23.05 -15.73
C ILE A 3 2.41 -22.16 -14.60
N LYS A 4 1.98 -20.91 -14.59
CA LYS A 4 2.30 -19.98 -13.51
C LYS A 4 1.48 -20.43 -12.31
N SER A 5 2.11 -21.15 -11.39
CA SER A 5 1.50 -21.40 -10.08
C SER A 5 1.33 -20.05 -9.39
N TYR A 6 0.13 -19.83 -8.85
CA TYR A 6 -0.18 -18.64 -8.08
C TYR A 6 -0.26 -19.06 -6.62
N PRO A 7 0.41 -18.35 -5.69
CA PRO A 7 0.34 -18.67 -4.28
C PRO A 7 -1.13 -18.65 -3.81
N LYS A 8 -1.44 -19.53 -2.87
CA LYS A 8 -2.78 -19.67 -2.30
C LYS A 8 -3.23 -18.32 -1.73
N ARG A 9 -4.49 -17.93 -1.94
CA ARG A 9 -5.06 -16.65 -1.45
C ARG A 9 -4.87 -16.47 0.06
N SER A 10 -4.84 -17.56 0.83
CA SER A 10 -4.56 -17.56 2.26
C SER A 10 -3.21 -16.95 2.61
N LEU A 11 -2.18 -17.14 1.78
CA LEU A 11 -0.85 -16.58 2.00
C LEU A 11 -0.89 -15.04 2.00
N PHE A 12 -1.62 -14.44 1.06
CA PHE A 12 -1.81 -12.99 1.01
C PHE A 12 -2.61 -12.49 2.21
N LEU A 13 -3.69 -13.20 2.58
CA LEU A 13 -4.52 -12.82 3.73
C LEU A 13 -3.73 -12.80 5.04
N VAL A 14 -2.94 -13.84 5.32
CA VAL A 14 -2.09 -13.91 6.51
C VAL A 14 -1.08 -12.77 6.54
N ASN A 15 -0.49 -12.44 5.39
CA ASN A 15 0.46 -11.32 5.30
C ASN A 15 -0.22 -9.97 5.52
N ILE A 16 -1.44 -9.75 5.01
CA ILE A 16 -2.22 -8.53 5.29
C ILE A 16 -2.48 -8.42 6.79
N LEU A 17 -2.96 -9.50 7.43
CA LEU A 17 -3.26 -9.51 8.86
C LEU A 17 -2.02 -9.33 9.74
N ALA A 18 -0.82 -9.67 9.25
CA ALA A 18 0.44 -9.43 9.94
C ALA A 18 0.99 -8.01 9.72
N ILE A 19 0.94 -7.51 8.48
CA ILE A 19 1.55 -6.22 8.11
C ILE A 19 0.71 -5.04 8.62
N VAL A 20 -0.62 -5.15 8.67
CA VAL A 20 -1.49 -4.09 9.20
C VAL A 20 -1.14 -3.71 10.65
N PRO A 21 -1.11 -4.63 11.64
CA PRO A 21 -0.74 -4.29 13.00
C PRO A 21 0.72 -3.85 13.10
N LEU A 22 1.65 -4.46 12.35
CA LEU A 22 3.05 -4.03 12.34
C LEU A 22 3.21 -2.59 11.82
N GLY A 23 2.54 -2.25 10.72
CA GLY A 23 2.53 -0.90 10.17
C GLY A 23 1.94 0.12 11.15
N TYR A 24 0.88 -0.26 11.86
CA TYR A 24 0.29 0.57 12.91
C TYR A 24 1.23 0.73 14.11
N LEU A 25 1.90 -0.35 14.54
CA LEU A 25 2.89 -0.29 15.61
C LEU A 25 4.05 0.64 15.24
N ILE A 26 4.58 0.53 14.02
CA ILE A 26 5.63 1.44 13.54
C ILE A 26 5.11 2.88 13.52
N ARG A 27 3.91 3.10 12.97
CA ARG A 27 3.29 4.43 12.83
C ARG A 27 2.74 5.00 14.13
N PHE A 28 2.70 4.28 15.24
CA PHE A 28 2.26 4.81 16.54
C PHE A 28 3.28 4.61 17.65
N SER A 29 4.47 4.12 17.32
CA SER A 29 5.54 3.94 18.28
C SER A 29 6.10 5.31 18.71
N PRO A 30 5.99 5.68 20.00
CA PRO A 30 6.54 6.94 20.51
C PRO A 30 8.08 6.93 20.54
N SER A 31 8.69 5.74 20.55
CA SER A 31 10.14 5.56 20.64
C SER A 31 10.86 5.66 19.30
N LEU A 32 10.13 5.69 18.19
CA LEU A 32 10.71 5.86 16.85
C LEU A 32 10.72 7.34 16.45
N PRO A 33 11.83 7.83 15.88
CA PRO A 33 11.86 9.14 15.25
C PRO A 33 10.81 9.28 14.14
N GLU A 34 10.27 10.49 13.98
CA GLU A 34 9.22 10.82 12.99
C GLU A 34 9.63 10.44 11.55
N TYR A 35 10.89 10.65 11.19
CA TYR A 35 11.45 10.29 9.88
C TYR A 35 11.49 8.77 9.62
N ILE A 36 11.29 7.92 10.63
CA ILE A 36 11.15 6.46 10.48
C ILE A 36 9.68 6.06 10.53
N ARG A 37 8.94 6.68 11.46
CA ARG A 37 7.54 6.41 11.76
C ARG A 37 6.63 6.64 10.55
N ASP A 38 6.78 7.80 9.89
CA ASP A 38 5.94 8.15 8.74
C ASP A 38 6.26 7.31 7.50
N PRO A 39 7.54 7.20 7.06
CA PRO A 39 7.88 6.36 5.92
C PRO A 39 7.59 4.89 6.16
N GLY A 40 7.84 4.37 7.36
CA GLY A 40 7.57 2.97 7.71
C GLY A 40 6.08 2.62 7.61
N GLY A 41 5.22 3.50 8.10
CA GLY A 41 3.76 3.35 7.94
C GLY A 41 3.32 3.41 6.48
N SER A 42 3.86 4.35 5.70
CA SER A 42 3.54 4.50 4.28
C SER A 42 4.02 3.32 3.41
N ILE A 43 5.17 2.73 3.73
CA ILE A 43 5.67 1.50 3.08
C ILE A 43 4.76 0.31 3.40
N ALA A 44 4.35 0.15 4.66
CA ALA A 44 3.41 -0.89 5.07
C ALA A 44 2.06 -0.72 4.35
N TYR A 45 1.55 0.50 4.27
CA TYR A 45 0.33 0.84 3.54
C TYR A 45 0.41 0.43 2.06
N GLN A 46 1.46 0.82 1.33
CA GLN A 46 1.69 0.41 -0.06
C GLN A 46 1.68 -1.11 -0.21
N THR A 47 2.38 -1.80 0.69
CA THR A 47 2.49 -3.26 0.66
C THR A 47 1.12 -3.93 0.88
N VAL A 48 0.33 -3.43 1.83
CA VAL A 48 -1.03 -3.94 2.09
C VAL A 48 -1.94 -3.78 0.87
N TRP A 49 -1.92 -2.63 0.20
CA TRP A 49 -2.74 -2.42 -1.00
C TRP A 49 -2.36 -3.34 -2.15
N ILE A 50 -1.06 -3.55 -2.38
CA ILE A 50 -0.59 -4.51 -3.38
C ILE A 50 -1.09 -5.92 -3.03
N LEU A 51 -0.95 -6.34 -1.78
CA LEU A 51 -1.42 -7.65 -1.31
C LEU A 51 -2.94 -7.78 -1.41
N LEU A 52 -3.70 -6.73 -1.12
CA LEU A 52 -5.15 -6.69 -1.20
C LEU A 52 -5.62 -6.89 -2.66
N VAL A 53 -5.01 -6.17 -3.61
CA VAL A 53 -5.33 -6.34 -5.03
C VAL A 53 -5.03 -7.77 -5.49
N LEU A 54 -3.92 -8.36 -5.05
CA LEU A 54 -3.56 -9.74 -5.39
C LEU A 54 -4.39 -10.79 -4.64
N PHE A 55 -4.92 -10.46 -3.47
CA PHE A 55 -5.86 -11.30 -2.76
C PHE A 55 -7.19 -11.41 -3.52
N ILE A 56 -7.70 -10.29 -4.04
CA ILE A 56 -8.93 -10.24 -4.85
C ILE A 56 -8.68 -10.83 -6.25
N TYR A 57 -7.59 -10.43 -6.90
CA TYR A 57 -7.21 -10.83 -8.25
C TYR A 57 -5.83 -11.51 -8.26
N PRO A 58 -5.73 -12.79 -7.85
CA PRO A 58 -4.46 -13.50 -7.75
C PRO A 58 -3.76 -13.68 -9.10
N VAL A 59 -4.51 -13.66 -10.20
CA VAL A 59 -3.97 -13.78 -11.56
C VAL A 59 -3.30 -12.50 -12.07
N ALA A 60 -3.45 -11.38 -11.35
CA ALA A 60 -2.95 -10.09 -11.78
C ALA A 60 -1.41 -10.05 -11.89
N HIS A 61 -0.92 -9.15 -12.75
CA HIS A 61 0.51 -9.00 -12.98
C HIS A 61 1.16 -8.21 -11.84
N ARG A 62 1.88 -8.89 -10.95
CA ARG A 62 2.48 -8.33 -9.71
C ARG A 62 3.18 -6.98 -9.89
N ARG A 63 4.01 -6.83 -10.95
CA ARG A 63 4.69 -5.56 -11.25
C ARG A 63 3.71 -4.46 -11.62
N LEU A 64 2.72 -4.79 -12.44
CA LEU A 64 1.72 -3.82 -12.87
C LEU A 64 0.84 -3.40 -11.68
N THR A 65 0.46 -4.35 -10.82
CA THR A 65 -0.24 -4.08 -9.57
C THR A 65 0.54 -3.08 -8.70
N ALA A 66 1.83 -3.30 -8.49
CA ALA A 66 2.66 -2.37 -7.71
C ALA A 66 2.72 -0.97 -8.32
N ILE A 67 2.87 -0.88 -9.64
CA ILE A 67 2.86 0.40 -10.36
C ILE A 67 1.49 1.09 -10.23
N CYS A 68 0.38 0.36 -10.42
CA CYS A 68 -0.96 0.91 -10.31
C CYS A 68 -1.26 1.42 -8.89
N VAL A 69 -0.85 0.70 -7.85
CA VAL A 69 -1.01 1.17 -6.46
C VAL A 69 -0.16 2.42 -6.22
N CYS A 70 1.10 2.42 -6.67
CA CYS A 70 1.98 3.59 -6.54
C CYS A 70 1.40 4.82 -7.24
N VAL A 71 0.99 4.69 -8.51
CA VAL A 71 0.38 5.76 -9.30
C VAL A 71 -0.95 6.20 -8.67
N GLY A 72 -1.76 5.27 -8.18
CA GLY A 72 -3.00 5.56 -7.47
C GLY A 72 -2.76 6.41 -6.22
N SER A 73 -1.78 6.04 -5.40
CA SER A 73 -1.43 6.83 -4.21
C SER A 73 -0.84 8.20 -4.56
N CYS A 74 0.00 8.29 -5.60
CA CYS A 74 0.48 9.59 -6.09
C CYS A 74 -0.68 10.44 -6.61
N ALA A 75 -1.64 9.85 -7.33
CA ALA A 75 -2.82 10.56 -7.82
C ALA A 75 -3.71 11.05 -6.67
N LEU A 76 -3.85 10.27 -5.59
CA LEU A 76 -4.55 10.71 -4.38
C LEU A 76 -3.84 11.90 -3.73
N GLU A 77 -2.51 11.90 -3.67
CA GLU A 77 -1.73 13.06 -3.20
C GLU A 77 -1.95 14.29 -4.08
N PHE A 78 -1.86 14.17 -5.41
CA PHE A 78 -2.15 15.30 -6.31
C PHE A 78 -3.61 15.78 -6.21
N LEU A 79 -4.55 14.88 -5.93
CA LEU A 79 -5.96 15.23 -5.70
C LEU A 79 -6.13 16.10 -4.45
N GLN A 80 -5.18 16.09 -3.50
CA GLN A 80 -5.18 16.98 -2.33
C GLN A 80 -4.89 18.44 -2.67
N LEU A 81 -4.14 18.70 -3.75
CA LEU A 81 -3.94 20.04 -4.30
C LEU A 81 -5.20 20.61 -4.95
N TYR A 82 -6.09 19.72 -5.42
CA TYR A 82 -7.37 20.12 -5.98
C TYR A 82 -8.38 20.29 -4.85
N GLN A 83 -8.91 21.52 -4.67
CA GLN A 83 -9.81 21.85 -3.56
C GLN A 83 -11.15 22.49 -4.01
N PRO A 84 -11.93 21.83 -4.88
CA PRO A 84 -13.25 22.33 -5.23
C PRO A 84 -14.25 22.12 -4.07
N PRO A 85 -15.34 22.92 -4.00
CA PRO A 85 -16.31 22.89 -2.89
C PRO A 85 -16.93 21.51 -2.64
N TRP A 86 -17.22 20.75 -3.71
CA TRP A 86 -17.80 19.41 -3.60
C TRP A 86 -16.83 18.39 -2.99
N LEU A 87 -15.53 18.50 -3.27
CA LEU A 87 -14.51 17.59 -2.73
C LEU A 87 -14.22 17.93 -1.26
N GLN A 88 -14.30 19.21 -0.91
CA GLN A 88 -14.21 19.65 0.48
C GLN A 88 -15.40 19.16 1.31
N ALA A 89 -16.62 19.11 0.74
CA ALA A 89 -17.77 18.51 1.41
C ALA A 89 -17.54 17.02 1.72
N ILE A 90 -16.85 16.29 0.83
CA ILE A 90 -16.48 14.89 1.07
C ILE A 90 -15.38 14.79 2.15
N ARG A 91 -14.33 15.62 2.10
CA ARG A 91 -13.26 15.69 3.13
C ARG A 91 -13.75 16.13 4.51
N ALA A 92 -14.88 16.83 4.56
CA ALA A 92 -15.54 17.18 5.82
C ALA A 92 -16.07 15.92 6.55
N THR A 93 -16.33 14.83 5.83
CA THR A 93 -16.71 13.55 6.43
C THR A 93 -15.47 12.78 6.92
N LEU A 94 -15.58 12.07 8.05
CA LEU A 94 -14.53 11.18 8.57
C LEU A 94 -14.02 10.15 7.55
N PRO A 95 -14.88 9.38 6.86
CA PRO A 95 -14.41 8.41 5.86
C PRO A 95 -13.74 9.11 4.67
N GLY A 96 -14.29 10.23 4.19
CA GLY A 96 -13.70 10.99 3.10
C GLY A 96 -12.31 11.52 3.44
N ARG A 97 -12.11 12.00 4.68
CA ARG A 97 -10.80 12.44 5.17
C ARG A 97 -9.77 11.31 5.20
N LEU A 98 -10.19 10.12 5.65
CA LEU A 98 -9.33 8.95 5.75
C LEU A 98 -8.95 8.37 4.38
N ILE A 99 -9.84 8.46 3.39
CA ILE A 99 -9.62 7.91 2.05
C ILE A 99 -8.87 8.90 1.16
N LEU A 100 -9.24 10.19 1.17
CA LEU A 100 -8.71 11.19 0.25
C LEU A 100 -7.47 11.92 0.78
N GLY A 101 -7.23 11.89 2.08
CA GLY A 101 -6.22 12.73 2.72
C GLY A 101 -6.58 14.22 2.70
N THR A 102 -5.81 15.00 3.45
CA THR A 102 -6.06 16.44 3.67
C THR A 102 -4.89 17.34 3.33
N THR A 103 -3.67 16.80 3.32
CA THR A 103 -2.43 17.58 3.30
C THR A 103 -1.42 16.90 2.40
N PHE A 104 -1.10 17.58 1.30
CA PHE A 104 -0.15 17.09 0.33
C PHE A 104 1.28 17.21 0.87
N LEU A 105 2.03 16.11 0.83
CA LEU A 105 3.43 16.06 1.26
C LEU A 105 4.32 15.56 0.11
N TRP A 106 5.21 16.43 -0.38
CA TRP A 106 6.21 16.06 -1.39
C TRP A 106 7.13 14.92 -0.93
N SER A 107 7.40 14.81 0.38
CA SER A 107 8.19 13.74 0.98
C SER A 107 7.54 12.36 0.84
N ASP A 108 6.22 12.28 0.63
CA ASP A 108 5.51 11.00 0.54
C ASP A 108 5.67 10.34 -0.83
N LEU A 109 5.92 11.12 -1.89
CA LEU A 109 6.17 10.58 -3.23
C LEU A 109 7.35 9.58 -3.28
N PRO A 110 8.59 9.94 -2.88
CA PRO A 110 9.71 8.99 -2.89
C PRO A 110 9.45 7.80 -1.96
N VAL A 111 8.76 8.00 -0.84
CA VAL A 111 8.38 6.93 0.09
C VAL A 111 7.41 5.94 -0.58
N TYR A 112 6.45 6.40 -1.38
CA TYR A 112 5.56 5.52 -2.12
C TYR A 112 6.26 4.74 -3.22
N PHE A 113 7.25 5.33 -3.91
CA PHE A 113 8.08 4.58 -4.85
C PHE A 113 8.86 3.45 -4.15
N VAL A 114 9.48 3.76 -3.00
CA VAL A 114 10.18 2.77 -2.18
C VAL A 114 9.22 1.70 -1.67
N GLY A 115 8.04 2.11 -1.16
CA GLY A 115 7.01 1.22 -0.65
C GLY A 115 6.46 0.27 -1.71
N ALA A 116 6.21 0.78 -2.92
CA ALA A 116 5.75 -0.04 -4.05
C ALA A 116 6.84 -1.03 -4.52
N TYR A 117 8.10 -0.60 -4.54
CA TYR A 117 9.23 -1.47 -4.86
C TYR A 117 9.41 -2.58 -3.83
N LEU A 118 9.40 -2.25 -2.53
CA LEU A 118 9.50 -3.22 -1.44
C LEU A 118 8.29 -4.15 -1.41
N GLY A 119 7.07 -3.64 -1.60
CA GLY A 119 5.87 -4.46 -1.68
C GLY A 119 5.88 -5.42 -2.87
N TRP A 120 6.40 -4.98 -4.03
CA TRP A 120 6.62 -5.86 -5.17
C TRP A 120 7.64 -6.97 -4.87
N LEU A 121 8.76 -6.64 -4.23
CA LEU A 121 9.76 -7.61 -3.81
C LEU A 121 9.17 -8.61 -2.81
N TRP A 122 8.36 -8.14 -1.86
CA TRP A 122 7.67 -8.97 -0.86
C TRP A 122 6.74 -9.99 -1.53
N VAL A 123 5.88 -9.53 -2.43
CA VAL A 123 5.00 -10.43 -3.20
C VAL A 123 5.79 -11.44 -4.02
N ARG A 124 6.87 -11.00 -4.67
CA ARG A 124 7.73 -11.89 -5.47
C ARG A 124 8.39 -12.96 -4.58
N TRP A 125 8.72 -12.62 -3.34
CA TRP A 125 9.23 -13.57 -2.35
C TRP A 125 8.14 -14.56 -1.91
N LEU A 126 6.91 -14.08 -1.69
CA LEU A 126 5.75 -14.94 -1.39
C LEU A 126 5.42 -15.91 -2.53
N ASP A 127 5.47 -15.46 -3.78
CA ASP A 127 5.28 -16.32 -4.96
C ASP A 127 6.27 -17.51 -4.93
N ARG A 128 7.55 -17.25 -4.62
CA ARG A 128 8.57 -18.31 -4.53
C ARG A 128 8.34 -19.32 -3.41
N ILE A 129 7.69 -18.91 -2.32
CA ILE A 129 7.35 -19.80 -1.21
C ILE A 129 6.12 -20.63 -1.57
N GLY A 130 5.11 -20.01 -2.17
CA GLY A 130 3.90 -20.69 -2.61
C GLY A 130 4.13 -21.74 -3.68
N ASP A 131 5.16 -21.58 -4.52
CA ASP A 131 5.53 -22.56 -5.55
C ASP A 131 6.28 -23.79 -4.99
N ARG A 132 6.75 -23.74 -3.73
CA ARG A 132 7.55 -24.81 -3.11
C ARG A 132 6.75 -25.79 -2.24
N GLY A 133 5.46 -25.56 -2.00
CA GLY A 133 4.62 -26.39 -1.12
C GLY A 133 3.26 -26.69 -1.71
#